data_AF-A0A2V8XLA9-F1
#
_entry.id   AF-A0A2V8XLA9-F1
#
_cell.length_a   1.000
_cell.length_b   1.000
_cell.length_c   1.000
_cell.angle_alpha   90.00
_cell.angle_beta   90.00
_cell.angle_gamma   90.00
#
_symmetry.space_group_name_H-M   'P 1'
#
loop_
_entity.id
_entity.type
_entity.pdbx_description
1 polymer ?
#
loop_
_entity_poly.entity_id
_entity_poly.type
_entity_poly.pdbx_seq_one_letter_code
_entity_poly.pdbx_strand_id
1 'polypeptide(L)'
;MERRRKRPDRRRRMRRKCSRWLEALTIAGVLLGACGLAVAQSGQSSQSGQGGQSQPPAQSTDKSKTPDVTPLTLDAAPPVNAEEDAAFKAFKDVPSTDLNKKIELGEDLVKKYPQSRYLPPVYYSLTIAYMQTNQVQKMLDVGDKEVALVPNDITTLAILAQTISRTTNSSTPNAAQQLDKAATYAKKAIELAPTLPKPENLTEETFTAGKNQALIAAHSGLGLVLIKHGKNADAIPEFEQAVKLDTNPDPVNYYLLGMANKSTSHFDDAIAAFNKCAAAPGPMQAQCKAQADDTKKKSATELSAPK
;
A
#
# COMPACT_ATOMS: atom_id res chain seq x y z
N MET A 1 -6.30 -33.90 71.42
CA MET A 1 -5.63 -34.41 70.20
C MET A 1 -6.34 -33.86 68.97
N GLU A 2 -5.73 -32.85 68.36
CA GLU A 2 -6.33 -31.95 67.38
C GLU A 2 -5.95 -32.39 65.96
N ARG A 3 -6.92 -32.81 65.14
CA ARG A 3 -6.66 -33.27 63.75
C ARG A 3 -6.75 -32.09 62.77
N ARG A 4 -5.61 -31.48 62.46
CA ARG A 4 -5.45 -30.51 61.35
C ARG A 4 -5.71 -31.19 59.99
N ARG A 5 -6.79 -30.83 59.30
CA ARG A 5 -7.03 -31.17 57.89
C ARG A 5 -6.24 -30.22 56.97
N LYS A 6 -5.25 -30.75 56.24
CA LYS A 6 -4.53 -30.05 55.15
C LYS A 6 -5.48 -29.85 53.96
N ARG A 7 -5.61 -28.62 53.47
CA ARG A 7 -6.29 -28.29 52.19
C ARG A 7 -5.33 -28.56 51.01
N PRO A 8 -5.78 -29.17 49.90
CA PRO A 8 -4.94 -29.35 48.71
C PRO A 8 -4.87 -28.08 47.85
N ASP A 9 -3.67 -27.85 47.32
CA ASP A 9 -3.19 -26.70 46.56
C ASP A 9 -3.83 -26.59 45.16
N ARG A 10 -4.55 -25.49 44.91
CA ARG A 10 -5.29 -25.19 43.66
C ARG A 10 -4.41 -24.73 42.50
N ARG A 11 -3.08 -24.60 42.66
CA ARG A 11 -2.20 -23.97 41.65
C ARG A 11 -1.64 -24.90 40.56
N ARG A 12 -1.88 -26.22 40.61
CA ARG A 12 -1.33 -27.17 39.62
C ARG A 12 -2.27 -27.60 38.47
N ARG A 13 -3.54 -27.16 38.45
CA ARG A 13 -4.49 -27.50 37.36
C ARG A 13 -4.58 -26.48 36.21
N MET A 14 -3.80 -25.40 36.25
CA MET A 14 -3.90 -24.30 35.27
C MET A 14 -2.76 -24.25 34.24
N ARG A 15 -1.90 -25.28 34.18
CA ARG A 15 -0.77 -25.35 33.23
C ARG A 15 -0.89 -26.42 32.13
N ARG A 16 -2.02 -27.12 32.01
CA ARG A 16 -2.23 -28.17 30.99
C ARG A 16 -3.36 -27.90 29.99
N LYS A 17 -3.86 -26.67 29.91
CA LYS A 17 -4.86 -26.24 28.91
C LYS A 17 -4.36 -25.13 27.97
N CYS A 18 -3.05 -24.97 27.82
CA CYS A 18 -2.44 -23.91 27.00
C CYS A 18 -1.62 -24.46 25.80
N SER A 19 -1.91 -25.68 25.33
CA SER A 19 -1.09 -26.34 24.28
C SER A 19 -1.93 -27.05 23.20
N ARG A 20 -3.15 -26.60 22.93
CA ARG A 20 -3.99 -27.15 21.85
C ARG A 20 -4.83 -26.08 21.17
N TRP A 21 -4.16 -25.07 20.60
CA TRP A 21 -4.69 -24.19 19.54
C TRP A 21 -3.49 -23.69 18.71
N LEU A 22 -2.68 -24.63 18.23
CA LEU A 22 -1.85 -24.45 17.03
C LEU A 22 -2.50 -25.37 16.00
N GLU A 23 -3.25 -24.79 15.07
CA GLU A 23 -3.63 -25.33 13.75
C GLU A 23 -4.87 -24.56 13.28
N ALA A 24 -4.62 -23.48 12.53
CA ALA A 24 -5.44 -22.95 11.45
C ALA A 24 -5.03 -21.50 11.22
N LEU A 25 -4.13 -21.27 10.27
CA LEU A 25 -4.04 -20.07 9.43
C LEU A 25 -2.86 -20.26 8.48
N THR A 26 -3.15 -20.89 7.35
CA THR A 26 -2.33 -20.85 6.14
C THR A 26 -3.21 -20.32 5.00
N ILE A 27 -2.56 -19.66 4.04
CA ILE A 27 -3.06 -19.01 2.82
C ILE A 27 -3.42 -17.52 3.06
N ALA A 28 -2.81 -16.51 2.42
CA ALA A 28 -1.93 -16.45 1.25
C ALA A 28 -0.88 -15.34 1.43
N GLY A 29 0.38 -15.67 1.18
CA GLY A 29 1.44 -14.71 0.95
C GLY A 29 2.17 -15.10 -0.33
N VAL A 30 1.70 -14.60 -1.47
CA VAL A 30 2.46 -14.62 -2.74
C VAL A 30 2.10 -13.37 -3.52
N LEU A 31 2.91 -12.32 -3.39
CA LEU A 31 3.07 -11.32 -4.43
C LEU A 31 4.56 -11.29 -4.76
N LEU A 32 4.93 -12.12 -5.72
CA LEU A 32 6.23 -12.06 -6.36
C LEU A 32 6.29 -10.79 -7.19
N GLY A 33 7.17 -9.88 -6.79
CA GLY A 33 7.65 -8.80 -7.64
C GLY A 33 8.46 -9.39 -8.80
N ALA A 34 7.95 -9.21 -10.01
CA ALA A 34 8.75 -9.28 -11.22
C ALA A 34 8.58 -7.94 -11.95
N CYS A 35 9.50 -7.01 -11.70
CA CYS A 35 9.76 -5.91 -12.62
C CYS A 35 10.51 -6.51 -13.82
N GLY A 36 9.79 -6.78 -14.91
CA GLY A 36 10.39 -7.02 -16.21
C GLY A 36 10.70 -5.69 -16.87
N LEU A 37 11.99 -5.33 -16.97
CA LEU A 37 12.44 -4.28 -17.88
C LEU A 37 12.34 -4.83 -19.31
N ALA A 38 11.35 -4.38 -20.07
CA ALA A 38 11.30 -4.61 -21.51
C ALA A 38 12.33 -3.69 -22.19
N VAL A 39 13.43 -4.28 -22.68
CA VAL A 39 14.34 -3.62 -23.62
C VAL A 39 13.70 -3.74 -25.00
N ALA A 40 13.34 -2.61 -25.60
CA ALA A 40 12.88 -2.56 -26.98
C ALA A 40 14.00 -3.01 -27.93
N GLN A 41 13.85 -4.17 -28.56
CA GLN A 41 14.62 -4.54 -29.74
C GLN A 41 13.97 -3.87 -30.96
N SER A 42 14.70 -2.94 -31.58
CA SER A 42 14.38 -2.37 -32.88
C SER A 42 14.36 -3.48 -33.94
N GLY A 43 13.17 -3.80 -34.46
CA GLY A 43 13.03 -4.61 -35.66
C GLY A 43 13.47 -3.81 -36.89
N GLN A 44 14.54 -4.27 -37.56
CA GLN A 44 14.86 -3.84 -38.92
C GLN A 44 13.94 -4.56 -39.89
N SER A 45 13.02 -3.81 -40.49
CA SER A 45 12.31 -4.21 -41.71
C SER A 45 13.26 -4.07 -42.90
N SER A 46 13.53 -5.18 -43.56
CA SER A 46 14.18 -5.24 -44.87
C SER A 46 13.17 -4.91 -45.96
N GLN A 47 13.37 -3.81 -46.66
CA GLN A 47 12.65 -3.49 -47.89
C GLN A 47 13.64 -3.54 -49.06
N SER A 48 13.38 -4.47 -49.98
CA SER A 48 14.06 -4.64 -51.25
C SER A 48 13.50 -3.69 -52.30
N GLY A 49 14.38 -3.05 -53.07
CA GLY A 49 14.02 -2.16 -54.18
C GLY A 49 15.23 -1.79 -55.03
N GLN A 50 15.18 -2.21 -56.30
CA GLN A 50 16.14 -2.17 -57.41
C GLN A 50 16.91 -0.86 -57.68
N GLY A 51 18.10 -1.00 -58.30
CA GLY A 51 18.55 -0.08 -59.36
C GLY A 51 20.05 0.02 -59.63
N GLY A 52 20.53 -0.56 -60.75
CA GLY A 52 21.47 0.09 -61.68
C GLY A 52 22.98 0.12 -61.40
N GLN A 53 23.75 -0.60 -62.23
CA GLN A 53 25.22 -0.61 -62.35
C GLN A 53 25.81 0.73 -62.86
N SER A 54 27.04 1.06 -62.43
CA SER A 54 28.17 1.56 -63.27
C SER A 54 29.47 1.67 -62.45
N GLN A 55 30.60 1.24 -63.03
CA GLN A 55 31.95 1.11 -62.46
C GLN A 55 32.83 2.39 -62.60
N PRO A 56 34.07 2.44 -62.04
CA PRO A 56 34.74 3.63 -61.49
C PRO A 56 35.88 4.15 -62.44
N PRO A 57 36.78 5.13 -62.11
CA PRO A 57 37.80 5.04 -61.04
C PRO A 57 38.22 6.39 -60.38
N ALA A 58 38.88 6.32 -59.21
CA ALA A 58 40.24 6.83 -58.95
C ALA A 58 40.53 6.99 -57.45
N GLN A 59 41.73 6.55 -57.06
CA GLN A 59 42.29 6.54 -55.71
C GLN A 59 42.58 7.94 -55.17
N SER A 60 42.31 8.15 -53.88
CA SER A 60 43.29 8.82 -53.00
C SER A 60 43.08 8.33 -51.57
N THR A 61 44.09 7.61 -51.09
CA THR A 61 44.26 7.23 -49.69
C THR A 61 44.50 8.47 -48.85
N ASP A 62 43.63 8.75 -47.88
CA ASP A 62 44.11 9.29 -46.61
C ASP A 62 43.24 8.81 -45.44
N LYS A 63 43.92 8.26 -44.43
CA LYS A 63 43.32 7.71 -43.22
C LYS A 63 43.07 8.86 -42.25
N SER A 64 41.81 9.23 -42.04
CA SER A 64 41.43 9.97 -40.83
C SER A 64 40.47 9.12 -40.02
N LYS A 65 41.00 8.47 -38.97
CA LYS A 65 40.20 7.87 -37.90
C LYS A 65 39.66 9.00 -37.04
N THR A 66 38.46 9.51 -37.35
CA THR A 66 37.65 10.21 -36.36
C THR A 66 37.05 9.17 -35.42
N PRO A 67 37.28 9.23 -34.09
CA PRO A 67 36.53 8.42 -33.15
C PRO A 67 35.05 8.76 -33.28
N ASP A 68 34.23 7.73 -33.40
CA ASP A 68 32.78 7.83 -33.34
C ASP A 68 32.41 8.35 -31.94
N VAL A 69 32.14 9.65 -31.83
CA VAL A 69 31.69 10.24 -30.58
C VAL A 69 30.19 10.01 -30.52
N THR A 70 29.79 8.89 -29.93
CA THR A 70 28.42 8.69 -29.46
C THR A 70 28.05 9.91 -28.60
N PRO A 71 26.96 10.64 -28.90
CA PRO A 71 26.55 11.75 -28.06
C PRO A 71 26.26 11.20 -26.66
N LEU A 72 27.01 11.67 -25.66
CA LEU A 72 26.68 11.46 -24.26
C LEU A 72 25.33 12.15 -24.03
N THR A 73 24.24 11.39 -24.10
CA THR A 73 22.95 11.84 -23.58
C THR A 73 23.12 11.98 -22.07
N LEU A 74 23.18 13.22 -21.61
CA LEU A 74 23.35 13.60 -20.20
C LEU A 74 22.20 13.12 -19.28
N ASP A 75 21.17 12.48 -19.84
CA ASP A 75 19.94 12.07 -19.14
C ASP A 75 19.84 10.55 -18.87
N ALA A 76 20.88 9.76 -19.19
CA ALA A 76 20.90 8.34 -18.85
C ALA A 76 21.46 8.15 -17.43
N ALA A 77 20.69 7.53 -16.53
CA ALA A 77 21.16 7.11 -15.22
C ALA A 77 22.47 6.30 -15.36
N PRO A 78 23.47 6.52 -14.48
CA PRO A 78 24.79 5.91 -14.62
C PRO A 78 24.69 4.38 -14.74
N PRO A 79 25.54 3.74 -15.57
CA PRO A 79 25.53 2.29 -15.73
C PRO A 79 25.79 1.63 -14.38
N VAL A 80 24.90 0.72 -14.00
CA VAL A 80 24.98 -0.04 -12.74
C VAL A 80 26.26 -0.86 -12.72
N ASN A 81 27.06 -0.73 -11.66
CA ASN A 81 28.23 -1.58 -11.47
C ASN A 81 27.81 -2.95 -10.91
N ALA A 82 28.66 -3.97 -11.10
CA ALA A 82 28.35 -5.34 -10.68
C ALA A 82 28.03 -5.43 -9.17
N GLU A 83 28.62 -4.55 -8.36
CA GLU A 83 28.40 -4.46 -6.92
C GLU A 83 26.99 -3.95 -6.56
N GLU A 84 26.42 -3.05 -7.36
CA GLU A 84 25.05 -2.55 -7.17
C GLU A 84 24.01 -3.60 -7.59
N ASP A 85 24.24 -4.30 -8.71
CA ASP A 85 23.41 -5.44 -9.12
C ASP A 85 23.40 -6.55 -8.05
N ALA A 86 24.57 -6.88 -7.50
CA ALA A 86 24.69 -7.86 -6.43
C ALA A 86 23.95 -7.40 -5.15
N ALA A 87 24.07 -6.13 -4.78
CA ALA A 87 23.37 -5.56 -3.62
C ALA A 87 21.85 -5.60 -3.79
N PHE A 88 21.34 -5.19 -4.96
CA PHE A 88 19.91 -5.25 -5.25
C PHE A 88 19.38 -6.68 -5.27
N LYS A 89 20.14 -7.62 -5.85
CA LYS A 89 19.77 -9.04 -5.83
C LYS A 89 19.67 -9.56 -4.40
N ALA A 90 20.66 -9.29 -3.55
CA ALA A 90 20.63 -9.69 -2.15
C ALA A 90 19.42 -9.11 -1.40
N PHE A 91 19.10 -7.83 -1.62
CA PHE A 91 17.90 -7.19 -1.07
C PHE A 91 16.60 -7.83 -1.55
N LYS A 92 16.47 -8.07 -2.86
CA LYS A 92 15.29 -8.68 -3.47
C LYS A 92 15.02 -10.07 -2.92
N ASP A 93 16.07 -10.88 -2.78
CA ASP A 93 16.00 -12.29 -2.40
C ASP A 93 15.74 -12.50 -0.89
N VAL A 94 15.76 -11.44 -0.06
CA VAL A 94 15.31 -11.52 1.34
C VAL A 94 13.84 -11.96 1.40
N PRO A 95 13.50 -13.03 2.15
CA PRO A 95 12.13 -13.50 2.27
C PRO A 95 11.24 -12.46 2.97
N SER A 96 9.95 -12.46 2.65
CA SER A 96 8.96 -11.53 3.23
C SER A 96 8.79 -11.66 4.75
N THR A 97 9.28 -12.76 5.34
CA THR A 97 9.28 -12.99 6.79
C THR A 97 10.42 -12.30 7.52
N ASP A 98 11.49 -11.90 6.83
CA ASP A 98 12.65 -11.24 7.42
C ASP A 98 12.67 -9.73 7.09
N LEU A 99 11.73 -9.01 7.69
CA LEU A 99 11.56 -7.57 7.47
C LEU A 99 12.75 -6.76 7.98
N ASN A 100 13.41 -7.20 9.05
CA ASN A 100 14.58 -6.51 9.59
C ASN A 100 15.74 -6.56 8.60
N LYS A 101 16.01 -7.74 8.01
CA LYS A 101 17.07 -7.84 6.99
C LYS A 101 16.69 -7.09 5.72
N LYS A 102 15.41 -7.09 5.35
CA LYS A 102 14.92 -6.30 4.20
C LYS A 102 15.18 -4.81 4.43
N ILE A 103 14.87 -4.29 5.62
CA ILE A 103 15.13 -2.89 5.98
C ILE A 103 16.62 -2.58 5.94
N GLU A 104 17.46 -3.41 6.58
CA GLU A 104 18.92 -3.23 6.63
C GLU A 104 19.52 -3.13 5.22
N LEU A 105 19.26 -4.11 4.36
CA LEU A 105 19.82 -4.13 3.00
C LEU A 105 19.25 -3.02 2.11
N GLY A 106 17.99 -2.61 2.32
CA GLY A 106 17.38 -1.52 1.58
C GLY A 106 17.96 -0.16 1.96
N GLU A 107 18.13 0.11 3.25
CA GLU A 107 18.78 1.34 3.74
C GLU A 107 20.24 1.41 3.25
N ASP A 108 20.97 0.30 3.28
CA ASP A 108 22.35 0.23 2.77
C ASP A 108 22.43 0.53 1.27
N LEU A 109 21.51 -0.02 0.47
CA LEU A 109 21.44 0.25 -0.96
C LEU A 109 21.17 1.73 -1.24
N VAL A 110 20.17 2.32 -0.57
CA VAL A 110 19.84 3.74 -0.72
C VAL A 110 21.01 4.64 -0.33
N LYS A 111 21.72 4.29 0.75
CA LYS A 111 22.87 5.06 1.23
C LYS A 111 24.07 4.95 0.29
N LYS A 112 24.37 3.75 -0.21
CA LYS A 112 25.53 3.48 -1.05
C LYS A 112 25.33 3.93 -2.50
N TYR A 113 24.09 3.84 -2.99
CA TYR A 113 23.73 4.13 -4.38
C TYR A 113 22.53 5.11 -4.45
N PRO A 114 22.70 6.38 -4.03
CA PRO A 114 21.62 7.35 -3.96
C PRO A 114 21.06 7.80 -5.32
N GLN A 115 21.65 7.34 -6.43
CA GLN A 115 21.19 7.56 -7.80
C GLN A 115 20.91 6.23 -8.52
N SER A 116 20.73 5.15 -7.75
CA SER A 116 20.47 3.81 -8.30
C SER A 116 19.17 3.79 -9.11
N ARG A 117 19.19 3.08 -10.24
CA ARG A 117 17.96 2.77 -10.99
C ARG A 117 17.00 1.85 -10.20
N TYR A 118 17.50 1.19 -9.15
CA TYR A 118 16.72 0.30 -8.29
C TYR A 118 16.03 1.01 -7.14
N LEU A 119 16.19 2.33 -6.99
CA LEU A 119 15.53 3.08 -5.93
C LEU A 119 14.00 2.90 -5.88
N PRO A 120 13.26 2.91 -7.00
CA PRO A 120 11.80 2.71 -6.95
C PRO A 120 11.36 1.39 -6.29
N PRO A 121 11.78 0.18 -6.76
CA PRO A 121 11.39 -1.07 -6.11
C PRO A 121 11.94 -1.22 -4.69
N VAL A 122 13.06 -0.56 -4.37
CA VAL A 122 13.62 -0.53 -3.00
C VAL A 122 12.75 0.32 -2.08
N TYR A 123 12.38 1.54 -2.48
CA TYR A 123 11.51 2.40 -1.68
C TYR A 123 10.11 1.83 -1.52
N TYR A 124 9.54 1.21 -2.56
CA TYR A 124 8.28 0.47 -2.45
C TYR A 124 8.37 -0.62 -1.36
N SER A 125 9.40 -1.46 -1.43
CA SER A 125 9.61 -2.55 -0.47
C SER A 125 9.87 -2.04 0.95
N LEU A 126 10.61 -0.93 1.11
CA LEU A 126 10.83 -0.29 2.41
C LEU A 126 9.54 0.33 2.97
N THR A 127 8.67 0.90 2.12
CA THR A 127 7.36 1.42 2.51
C THR A 127 6.55 0.31 3.18
N ILE A 128 6.46 -0.86 2.54
CA ILE A 128 5.75 -2.02 3.08
C ILE A 128 6.42 -2.53 4.37
N ALA A 129 7.75 -2.65 4.40
CA ALA A 129 8.46 -3.15 5.58
C ALA A 129 8.31 -2.21 6.80
N TYR A 130 8.36 -0.89 6.59
CA TYR A 130 8.14 0.08 7.66
C TYR A 130 6.68 0.15 8.12
N MET A 131 5.73 -0.03 7.20
CA MET A 131 4.32 -0.19 7.57
C MET A 131 4.12 -1.39 8.48
N GLN A 132 4.68 -2.55 8.12
CA GLN A 132 4.52 -3.81 8.88
C GLN A 132 5.27 -3.81 10.21
N THR A 133 6.38 -3.07 10.31
CA THR A 133 7.13 -2.89 11.56
C THR A 133 6.70 -1.67 12.37
N ASN A 134 5.58 -1.03 12.00
CA ASN A 134 4.99 0.12 12.67
C ASN A 134 5.94 1.34 12.81
N GLN A 135 6.85 1.52 11.86
CA GLN A 135 7.76 2.68 11.79
C GLN A 135 7.16 3.76 10.88
N VAL A 136 6.06 4.36 11.35
CA VAL A 136 5.20 5.25 10.56
C VAL A 136 5.96 6.39 9.88
N GLN A 137 6.82 7.13 10.59
CA GLN A 137 7.51 8.28 9.99
C GLN A 137 8.45 7.84 8.86
N LYS A 138 9.26 6.80 9.10
CA LYS A 138 10.14 6.25 8.06
C LYS A 138 9.35 5.75 6.86
N MET A 139 8.19 5.12 7.09
CA MET A 139 7.29 4.68 6.02
C MET A 139 6.82 5.84 5.14
N LEU A 140 6.35 6.93 5.76
CA LEU A 140 5.93 8.13 5.01
C LEU A 140 7.08 8.73 4.21
N ASP A 141 8.27 8.85 4.83
CA ASP A 141 9.45 9.45 4.19
C ASP A 141 9.93 8.65 2.97
N VAL A 142 9.96 7.31 3.05
CA VAL A 142 10.38 6.49 1.90
C VAL A 142 9.28 6.34 0.86
N GLY A 143 8.01 6.28 1.27
CA GLY A 143 6.88 6.22 0.35
C GLY A 143 6.76 7.51 -0.48
N ASP A 144 7.00 8.68 0.11
CA ASP A 144 7.04 9.93 -0.65
C ASP A 144 8.18 9.96 -1.68
N LYS A 145 9.34 9.37 -1.34
CA LYS A 145 10.44 9.22 -2.31
C LYS A 145 10.09 8.25 -3.43
N GLU A 146 9.33 7.21 -3.13
CA GLU A 146 8.81 6.27 -4.12
C GLU A 146 7.85 6.98 -5.08
N VAL A 147 6.83 7.68 -4.55
CA VAL A 147 5.85 8.43 -5.35
C VAL A 147 6.52 9.52 -6.20
N ALA A 148 7.58 10.15 -5.71
CA ALA A 148 8.34 11.11 -6.50
C ALA A 148 9.00 10.48 -7.75
N LEU A 149 9.34 9.19 -7.71
CA LEU A 149 9.95 8.44 -8.81
C LEU A 149 8.89 7.68 -9.65
N VAL A 150 7.80 7.23 -9.03
CA VAL A 150 6.71 6.46 -9.65
C VAL A 150 5.38 7.09 -9.24
N PRO A 151 5.01 8.22 -9.84
CA PRO A 151 3.87 9.03 -9.38
C PRO A 151 2.51 8.33 -9.51
N ASN A 152 2.44 7.19 -10.19
CA ASN A 152 1.20 6.47 -10.50
C ASN A 152 1.14 5.09 -9.81
N ASP A 153 2.04 4.78 -8.86
CA ASP A 153 1.89 3.57 -8.04
C ASP A 153 0.68 3.73 -7.10
N ILE A 154 -0.44 3.11 -7.47
CA ILE A 154 -1.69 3.23 -6.71
C ILE A 154 -1.58 2.65 -5.30
N THR A 155 -0.67 1.69 -5.07
CA THR A 155 -0.52 1.01 -3.79
C THR A 155 0.17 1.93 -2.80
N THR A 156 1.29 2.53 -3.20
CA THR A 156 1.99 3.50 -2.35
C THR A 156 1.11 4.72 -2.08
N LEU A 157 0.46 5.27 -3.11
CA LEU A 157 -0.49 6.38 -2.96
C LEU A 157 -1.58 6.07 -1.93
N ALA A 158 -2.20 4.89 -2.02
CA ALA A 158 -3.26 4.49 -1.11
C ALA A 158 -2.78 4.27 0.34
N ILE A 159 -1.62 3.64 0.54
CA ILE A 159 -1.01 3.43 1.86
C ILE A 159 -0.67 4.77 2.52
N LEU A 160 -0.06 5.69 1.78
CA LEU A 160 0.27 7.02 2.27
C LEU A 160 -1.00 7.80 2.61
N ALA A 161 -2.00 7.80 1.72
CA ALA A 161 -3.27 8.47 1.96
C ALA A 161 -3.92 7.97 3.25
N GLN A 162 -4.11 6.65 3.39
CA GLN A 162 -4.71 6.07 4.59
C GLN A 162 -3.90 6.42 5.85
N THR A 163 -2.57 6.32 5.80
CA THR A 163 -1.74 6.52 6.98
C THR A 163 -1.67 7.97 7.41
N ILE A 164 -1.52 8.90 6.46
CA ILE A 164 -1.55 10.34 6.75
C ILE A 164 -2.92 10.70 7.34
N SER A 165 -4.02 10.23 6.76
CA SER A 165 -5.36 10.46 7.30
C SER A 165 -5.54 9.91 8.71
N ARG A 166 -4.99 8.73 9.03
CA ARG A 166 -5.13 8.12 10.36
C ARG A 166 -4.28 8.81 11.42
N THR A 167 -3.09 9.28 11.05
CA THR A 167 -2.12 9.82 12.02
C THR A 167 -2.23 11.34 12.22
N THR A 168 -2.77 12.06 11.23
CA THR A 168 -2.94 13.51 11.30
C THR A 168 -4.00 13.91 12.33
N ASN A 169 -3.62 14.75 13.29
CA ASN A 169 -4.46 15.25 14.36
C ASN A 169 -4.15 16.73 14.66
N SER A 170 -4.81 17.31 15.67
CA SER A 170 -4.66 18.73 16.02
C SER A 170 -3.23 19.15 16.37
N SER A 171 -2.39 18.21 16.80
CA SER A 171 -0.98 18.46 17.16
C SER A 171 -0.01 18.22 15.99
N THR A 172 -0.50 17.74 14.83
CA THR A 172 0.34 17.49 13.67
C THR A 172 0.76 18.81 13.01
N PRO A 173 2.08 19.06 12.80
CA PRO A 173 2.54 20.20 12.04
C PRO A 173 1.94 20.19 10.63
N ASN A 174 1.48 21.35 10.17
CA ASN A 174 0.87 21.51 8.84
C ASN A 174 -0.29 20.53 8.57
N ALA A 175 -1.10 20.22 9.58
CA ALA A 175 -2.17 19.23 9.50
C ALA A 175 -3.08 19.40 8.27
N ALA A 176 -3.47 20.64 7.94
CA ALA A 176 -4.29 20.91 6.76
C ALA A 176 -3.61 20.46 5.46
N GLN A 177 -2.33 20.83 5.27
CA GLN A 177 -1.55 20.44 4.09
C GLN A 177 -1.36 18.92 4.01
N GLN A 178 -1.19 18.25 5.15
CA GLN A 178 -1.09 16.80 5.19
C GLN A 178 -2.40 16.11 4.79
N LEU A 179 -3.54 16.64 5.23
CA LEU A 179 -4.85 16.14 4.81
C LEU A 179 -5.14 16.39 3.34
N ASP A 180 -4.77 17.56 2.80
CA ASP A 180 -4.89 17.87 1.37
C ASP A 180 -4.04 16.92 0.52
N LYS A 181 -2.82 16.62 0.96
CA LYS A 181 -1.93 15.63 0.34
C LYS A 181 -2.54 14.24 0.37
N ALA A 182 -3.07 13.79 1.52
CA ALA A 182 -3.72 12.50 1.65
C ALA A 182 -4.94 12.37 0.72
N ALA A 183 -5.78 13.41 0.64
CA ALA A 183 -6.91 13.43 -0.29
C ALA A 183 -6.46 13.36 -1.75
N THR A 184 -5.38 14.06 -2.10
CA THR A 184 -4.80 14.03 -3.45
C THR A 184 -4.32 12.63 -3.82
N TYR A 185 -3.56 11.98 -2.93
CA TYR A 185 -3.09 10.62 -3.15
C TYR A 185 -4.24 9.60 -3.26
N ALA A 186 -5.23 9.69 -2.36
CA ALA A 186 -6.39 8.79 -2.41
C ALA A 186 -7.17 8.92 -3.72
N LYS A 187 -7.52 10.15 -4.12
CA LYS A 187 -8.25 10.40 -5.38
C LYS A 187 -7.48 9.88 -6.58
N LYS A 188 -6.16 10.13 -6.62
CA LYS A 188 -5.30 9.66 -7.71
C LYS A 188 -5.28 8.13 -7.79
N ALA A 189 -5.17 7.43 -6.65
CA ALA A 189 -5.23 5.98 -6.61
C ALA A 189 -6.58 5.43 -7.12
N ILE A 190 -7.70 6.05 -6.70
CA ILE A 190 -9.06 5.70 -7.13
C ILE A 190 -9.23 5.88 -8.64
N GLU A 191 -8.77 7.01 -9.19
CA GLU A 191 -8.86 7.33 -10.61
C GLU A 191 -8.00 6.41 -11.48
N LEU A 192 -6.80 6.06 -11.02
CA LEU A 192 -5.87 5.22 -11.77
C LEU A 192 -6.25 3.73 -11.75
N ALA A 193 -6.81 3.22 -10.64
CA ALA A 193 -7.12 1.81 -10.47
C ALA A 193 -7.88 1.13 -11.65
N PRO A 194 -8.96 1.71 -12.24
CA PRO A 194 -9.64 1.10 -13.38
C PRO A 194 -8.82 1.10 -14.67
N THR A 195 -7.78 1.94 -14.77
CA THR A 195 -6.93 2.08 -15.97
C THR A 195 -5.72 1.14 -15.97
N LEU A 196 -5.45 0.45 -14.85
CA LEU A 196 -4.26 -0.38 -14.72
C LEU A 196 -4.32 -1.60 -15.64
N PRO A 197 -3.30 -1.80 -16.51
CA PRO A 197 -3.19 -3.03 -17.27
C PRO A 197 -2.81 -4.17 -16.32
N LYS A 198 -3.47 -5.33 -16.47
CA LYS A 198 -3.07 -6.52 -15.74
C LYS A 198 -1.69 -6.98 -16.22
N PRO A 199 -0.69 -7.13 -15.34
CA PRO A 199 0.59 -7.72 -15.71
C PRO A 199 0.42 -9.15 -16.24
N GLU A 200 1.19 -9.53 -17.26
CA GLU A 200 1.11 -10.87 -17.88
C GLU A 200 1.45 -11.99 -16.88
N ASN A 201 2.33 -11.70 -15.92
CA ASN A 201 2.81 -12.62 -14.89
C ASN A 201 1.86 -12.76 -13.68
N LEU A 202 0.72 -12.07 -13.67
CA LEU A 202 -0.27 -12.17 -12.59
C LEU A 202 -1.58 -12.79 -13.07
N THR A 203 -2.16 -13.62 -12.20
CA THR A 203 -3.53 -14.10 -12.37
C THR A 203 -4.51 -12.94 -12.22
N GLU A 204 -5.69 -13.06 -12.84
CA GLU A 204 -6.77 -12.08 -12.69
C GLU A 204 -7.16 -11.88 -11.23
N GLU A 205 -7.22 -12.97 -10.47
CA GLU A 205 -7.56 -12.98 -9.05
C GLU A 205 -6.55 -12.18 -8.22
N THR A 206 -5.25 -12.46 -8.37
CA THR A 206 -4.20 -11.77 -7.62
C THR A 206 -4.12 -10.29 -8.00
N PHE A 207 -4.27 -9.96 -9.28
CA PHE A 207 -4.30 -8.57 -9.74
C PHE A 207 -5.50 -7.81 -9.18
N THR A 208 -6.69 -8.41 -9.25
CA THR A 208 -7.92 -7.80 -8.72
C THR A 208 -7.86 -7.67 -7.21
N ALA A 209 -7.35 -8.66 -6.48
CA ALA A 209 -7.17 -8.59 -5.03
C ALA A 209 -6.22 -7.44 -4.63
N GLY A 210 -5.08 -7.30 -5.32
CA GLY A 210 -4.15 -6.19 -5.08
C GLY A 210 -4.76 -4.83 -5.36
N LYS A 211 -5.46 -4.68 -6.49
CA LYS A 211 -6.20 -3.46 -6.84
C LYS A 211 -7.28 -3.12 -5.80
N ASN A 212 -8.06 -4.10 -5.38
CA ASN A 212 -9.09 -3.91 -4.36
C ASN A 212 -8.47 -3.49 -3.03
N GLN A 213 -7.34 -4.07 -2.63
CA GLN A 213 -6.63 -3.66 -1.41
C GLN A 213 -6.20 -2.19 -1.45
N ALA A 214 -5.66 -1.73 -2.58
CA ALA A 214 -5.32 -0.33 -2.77
C ALA A 214 -6.57 0.57 -2.74
N LEU A 215 -7.66 0.16 -3.39
CA LEU A 215 -8.92 0.91 -3.38
C LEU A 215 -9.55 1.00 -1.99
N ILE A 216 -9.54 -0.07 -1.20
CA ILE A 216 -10.01 -0.07 0.20
C ILE A 216 -9.24 0.98 1.00
N ALA A 217 -7.91 0.99 0.87
CA ALA A 217 -7.06 1.96 1.57
C ALA A 217 -7.29 3.39 1.10
N ALA A 218 -7.42 3.62 -0.22
CA ALA A 218 -7.65 4.94 -0.80
C ALA A 218 -9.01 5.51 -0.38
N HIS A 219 -10.09 4.74 -0.52
CA HIS A 219 -11.44 5.15 -0.09
C HIS A 219 -11.52 5.38 1.42
N SER A 220 -10.92 4.49 2.23
CA SER A 220 -10.81 4.67 3.69
C SER A 220 -10.06 5.96 4.06
N GLY A 221 -8.94 6.23 3.37
CA GLY A 221 -8.13 7.43 3.54
C GLY A 221 -8.92 8.70 3.19
N LEU A 222 -9.59 8.72 2.04
CA LEU A 222 -10.38 9.87 1.57
C LEU A 222 -11.58 10.15 2.48
N GLY A 223 -12.33 9.11 2.86
CA GLY A 223 -13.45 9.24 3.80
C GLY A 223 -13.00 9.85 5.13
N LEU A 224 -11.84 9.43 5.65
CA LEU A 224 -11.32 9.99 6.90
C LEU A 224 -10.83 11.44 6.74
N VAL A 225 -10.28 11.84 5.59
CA VAL A 225 -10.01 13.25 5.31
C VAL A 225 -11.32 14.06 5.32
N LEU A 226 -12.37 13.56 4.66
CA LEU A 226 -13.67 14.23 4.60
C LEU A 226 -14.28 14.41 5.99
N ILE A 227 -14.24 13.39 6.86
CA ILE A 227 -14.66 13.51 8.27
C ILE A 227 -13.86 14.61 8.98
N LYS A 228 -12.54 14.66 8.81
CA LYS A 228 -11.69 15.69 9.46
C LYS A 228 -11.97 17.11 8.96
N HIS A 229 -12.51 17.26 7.75
CA HIS A 229 -13.03 18.52 7.23
C HIS A 229 -14.50 18.78 7.60
N GLY A 230 -15.13 17.93 8.43
CA GLY A 230 -16.54 18.06 8.82
C GLY A 230 -17.53 17.64 7.73
N LYS A 231 -17.05 17.07 6.62
CA LYS A 231 -17.86 16.66 5.47
C LYS A 231 -18.34 15.21 5.62
N ASN A 232 -19.12 14.96 6.67
CA ASN A 232 -19.54 13.59 7.00
C ASN A 232 -20.43 12.97 5.92
N ALA A 233 -21.32 13.74 5.30
CA ALA A 233 -22.18 13.24 4.21
C ALA A 233 -21.35 12.77 3.02
N ASP A 234 -20.34 13.55 2.60
CA ASP A 234 -19.45 13.18 1.50
C ASP A 234 -18.57 11.97 1.85
N ALA A 235 -18.30 11.71 3.13
CA ALA A 235 -17.48 10.59 3.58
C ALA A 235 -18.20 9.24 3.50
N ILE A 236 -19.53 9.22 3.58
CA ILE A 236 -20.35 7.99 3.55
C ILE A 236 -20.06 7.15 2.30
N PRO A 237 -20.19 7.68 1.05
CA PRO A 237 -19.96 6.87 -0.15
C PRO A 237 -18.54 6.31 -0.23
N GLU A 238 -17.54 7.04 0.30
CA GLU A 238 -16.16 6.55 0.34
C GLU A 238 -16.03 5.32 1.25
N PHE A 239 -16.55 5.39 2.48
CA PHE A 239 -16.52 4.23 3.37
C PHE A 239 -17.38 3.07 2.86
N GLU A 240 -18.49 3.34 2.18
CA GLU A 240 -19.30 2.31 1.52
C GLU A 240 -18.53 1.55 0.44
N GLN A 241 -17.75 2.25 -0.41
CA GLN A 241 -16.88 1.58 -1.37
C GLN A 241 -15.79 0.76 -0.66
N ALA A 242 -15.16 1.32 0.38
CA ALA A 242 -14.14 0.61 1.14
C ALA A 242 -14.69 -0.71 1.72
N VAL A 243 -15.83 -0.70 2.40
CA VAL A 243 -16.39 -1.92 3.01
C VAL A 243 -17.01 -2.88 1.99
N LYS A 244 -17.41 -2.40 0.81
CA LYS A 244 -17.93 -3.24 -0.28
C LYS A 244 -16.83 -4.07 -0.96
N LEU A 245 -15.64 -3.49 -1.09
CA LEU A 245 -14.49 -4.15 -1.72
C LEU A 245 -13.76 -5.11 -0.78
N ASP A 246 -13.95 -4.94 0.53
CA ASP A 246 -13.21 -5.65 1.56
C ASP A 246 -13.76 -7.07 1.82
N THR A 247 -12.98 -8.07 1.45
CA THR A 247 -13.27 -9.49 1.72
C THR A 247 -12.93 -9.89 3.16
N ASN A 248 -12.14 -9.08 3.87
CA ASN A 248 -11.82 -9.24 5.28
C ASN A 248 -11.99 -7.90 6.02
N PRO A 249 -13.24 -7.48 6.27
CA PRO A 249 -13.56 -6.11 6.64
C PRO A 249 -12.77 -5.53 7.83
N ASP A 250 -12.07 -4.43 7.60
CA ASP A 250 -11.48 -3.61 8.68
C ASP A 250 -12.61 -3.01 9.55
N PRO A 251 -12.71 -3.38 10.85
CA PRO A 251 -13.74 -2.82 11.73
C PRO A 251 -13.67 -1.30 11.87
N VAL A 252 -12.50 -0.69 11.62
CA VAL A 252 -12.34 0.77 11.59
C VAL A 252 -13.20 1.40 10.50
N ASN A 253 -13.27 0.81 9.30
CA ASN A 253 -14.06 1.35 8.20
C ASN A 253 -15.57 1.32 8.53
N TYR A 254 -16.06 0.24 9.14
CA TYR A 254 -17.44 0.17 9.61
C TYR A 254 -17.73 1.14 10.75
N TYR A 255 -16.78 1.32 11.68
CA TYR A 255 -16.92 2.30 12.75
C TYR A 255 -17.03 3.73 12.21
N LEU A 256 -16.15 4.11 11.28
CA LEU A 256 -16.14 5.43 10.65
C LEU A 256 -17.39 5.66 9.80
N LEU A 257 -17.83 4.65 9.03
CA LEU A 257 -19.11 4.68 8.32
C LEU A 257 -20.28 4.91 9.28
N GLY A 258 -20.31 4.20 10.41
CA GLY A 258 -21.33 4.39 11.43
C GLY A 258 -21.31 5.79 12.04
N MET A 259 -20.12 6.33 12.29
CA MET A 259 -19.97 7.69 12.83
C MET A 259 -20.42 8.75 11.84
N ALA A 260 -20.06 8.60 10.56
CA ALA A 260 -20.50 9.50 9.50
C ALA A 260 -22.03 9.50 9.39
N ASN A 261 -22.66 8.32 9.25
CA ASN A 261 -24.12 8.18 9.21
C ASN A 261 -24.81 8.74 10.45
N LYS A 262 -24.26 8.50 11.65
CA LYS A 262 -24.83 9.02 12.89
C LYS A 262 -24.80 10.55 12.92
N SER A 263 -23.72 11.16 12.43
CA SER A 263 -23.57 12.62 12.40
C SER A 263 -24.47 13.31 11.36
N THR A 264 -24.93 12.57 10.35
CA THR A 264 -25.87 13.02 9.32
C THR A 264 -27.30 12.56 9.59
N SER A 265 -27.58 12.05 10.79
CA SER A 265 -28.88 11.54 11.21
C SER A 265 -29.42 10.36 10.38
N HIS A 266 -28.56 9.64 9.67
CA HIS A 266 -28.90 8.35 9.04
C HIS A 266 -28.80 7.22 10.07
N PHE A 267 -29.65 7.28 11.10
CA PHE A 267 -29.47 6.47 12.30
C PHE A 267 -29.55 4.96 12.08
N ASP A 268 -30.44 4.48 11.20
CA ASP A 268 -30.57 3.05 10.92
C ASP A 268 -29.30 2.49 10.25
N ASP A 269 -28.76 3.22 9.27
CA ASP A 269 -27.54 2.86 8.57
C ASP A 269 -26.32 2.94 9.50
N ALA A 270 -26.30 3.92 10.41
CA ALA A 270 -25.31 4.02 11.47
C ALA A 270 -25.32 2.81 12.41
N ILE A 271 -26.50 2.40 12.90
CA ILE A 271 -26.67 1.22 13.76
C ILE A 271 -26.21 -0.04 13.03
N ALA A 272 -26.59 -0.20 11.75
CA ALA A 272 -26.16 -1.33 10.94
C ALA A 272 -24.63 -1.39 10.79
N ALA A 273 -23.99 -0.26 10.49
CA ALA A 273 -22.53 -0.17 10.39
C ALA A 273 -21.83 -0.47 11.73
N PHE A 274 -22.32 0.07 12.86
CA PHE A 274 -21.76 -0.25 14.17
C PHE A 274 -21.92 -1.72 14.56
N ASN A 275 -23.05 -2.35 14.20
CA ASN A 275 -23.25 -3.78 14.42
C ASN A 275 -22.26 -4.62 13.60
N LYS A 276 -21.99 -4.24 12.34
CA LYS A 276 -20.95 -4.88 11.52
C LYS A 276 -19.55 -4.71 12.13
N CYS A 277 -19.22 -3.51 12.62
CA CYS A 277 -17.98 -3.32 13.38
C CYS A 277 -17.92 -4.23 14.62
N ALA A 278 -18.99 -4.30 15.40
CA ALA A 278 -19.06 -5.09 16.63
C ALA A 278 -19.01 -6.62 16.39
N ALA A 279 -19.28 -7.08 15.17
CA ALA A 279 -19.18 -8.49 14.80
C ALA A 279 -17.72 -8.97 14.73
N ALA A 280 -16.77 -8.07 14.41
CA ALA A 280 -15.35 -8.38 14.40
C ALA A 280 -14.81 -8.48 15.85
N PRO A 281 -14.24 -9.63 16.26
CA PRO A 281 -13.57 -9.73 17.55
C PRO A 281 -12.35 -8.79 17.58
N GLY A 282 -12.20 -8.02 18.65
CA GLY A 282 -11.06 -7.12 18.77
C GLY A 282 -11.29 -5.97 19.75
N PRO A 283 -10.30 -5.06 19.89
CA PRO A 283 -10.35 -3.97 20.86
C PRO A 283 -11.52 -2.99 20.60
N MET A 284 -11.97 -2.87 19.35
CA MET A 284 -13.08 -1.97 18.98
C MET A 284 -14.47 -2.54 19.26
N GLN A 285 -14.59 -3.84 19.54
CA GLN A 285 -15.91 -4.50 19.64
C GLN A 285 -16.82 -3.83 20.68
N ALA A 286 -16.30 -3.54 21.87
CA ALA A 286 -17.08 -2.91 22.94
C ALA A 286 -17.48 -1.47 22.58
N GLN A 287 -16.57 -0.71 21.97
CA GLN A 287 -16.84 0.66 21.51
C GLN A 287 -17.91 0.69 20.42
N CYS A 288 -17.87 -0.25 19.48
CA CYS A 288 -18.87 -0.34 18.41
C CYS A 288 -20.25 -0.71 18.96
N LYS A 289 -20.35 -1.63 19.94
CA LYS A 289 -21.61 -1.92 20.64
C LYS A 289 -22.17 -0.68 21.35
N ALA A 290 -21.32 0.03 22.07
CA ALA A 290 -21.73 1.24 22.78
C ALA A 290 -22.25 2.32 21.82
N GLN A 291 -21.61 2.51 20.66
CA GLN A 291 -22.09 3.45 19.65
C GLN A 291 -23.40 3.02 18.99
N ALA A 292 -23.59 1.71 18.74
CA ALA A 292 -24.87 1.21 18.24
C ALA A 292 -26.01 1.52 19.23
N ASP A 293 -25.79 1.29 20.53
CA ASP A 293 -26.82 1.54 21.55
C ASP A 293 -27.05 3.03 21.81
N ASP A 294 -26.02 3.86 21.77
CA ASP A 294 -26.17 5.32 21.82
C ASP A 294 -26.97 5.83 20.62
N THR A 295 -26.70 5.33 19.43
CA THR A 295 -27.41 5.72 18.21
C THR A 295 -28.88 5.31 18.25
N LYS A 296 -29.22 4.11 18.77
CA LYS A 296 -30.61 3.69 19.00
C LYS A 296 -31.36 4.61 19.96
N LYS A 297 -30.69 5.12 20.99
CA LYS A 297 -31.32 6.08 21.93
C LYS A 297 -31.62 7.40 21.24
N LYS A 298 -30.68 7.90 20.42
CA LYS A 298 -30.88 9.12 19.64
C LYS A 298 -32.00 8.99 18.62
N SER A 299 -32.08 7.88 17.89
CA SER A 299 -33.12 7.65 16.88
C SER A 299 -34.54 7.55 17.46
N ALA A 300 -34.68 7.32 18.77
CA ALA A 300 -35.96 7.34 19.46
C ALA A 300 -36.45 8.76 19.79
N THR A 301 -35.55 9.75 19.77
CA THR A 301 -35.84 11.15 20.15
C THR A 301 -35.63 12.15 19.02
N GLU A 302 -34.98 11.76 17.93
CA GLU A 302 -34.63 12.60 16.79
C GLU A 302 -35.14 11.98 15.49
N LEU A 303 -35.52 12.81 14.51
CA LEU A 303 -35.93 12.34 13.19
C LEU A 303 -34.71 11.93 12.36
N SER A 304 -34.78 10.77 11.72
CA SER A 304 -33.78 10.36 10.73
C SER A 304 -33.83 11.26 9.50
N ALA A 305 -32.66 11.55 8.93
CA ALA A 305 -32.57 12.20 7.63
C ALA A 305 -33.13 11.26 6.53
N PRO A 306 -33.77 11.80 5.49
CA PRO A 306 -34.12 11.01 4.31
C PRO A 306 -32.86 10.41 3.67
N LYS A 307 -33.03 9.24 3.06
CA LYS A 307 -32.00 8.61 2.23
C LYS A 307 -31.82 9.35 0.92
#